data_AF-A0A4P9VIA2-F1
#
_entry.id   AF-A0A4P9VIA2-F1
#
_cell.length_a   1.000
_cell.length_b   1.000
_cell.length_c   1.000
_cell.angle_alpha   90.00
_cell.angle_beta   90.00
_cell.angle_gamma   90.00
#
_symmetry.space_group_name_H-M   'P 1'
#
loop_
_entity.id
_entity.type
_entity.pdbx_description
1 polymer ?
#
loop_
_entity_poly.entity_id
_entity_poly.type
_entity_poly.pdbx_seq_one_letter_code
_entity_poly.pdbx_strand_id
1 'polypeptide(L)' 'MSTVVLSGCGNEIPDKNDVKPISWYVEHPEIRKEMIKKCRDNPGEKNPNCTNAIFADYEDYKGPDTEK' A
#
# COMPACT_ATOMS: atom_id res chain seq x y z
N MET A 1 25.15 -19.87 -17.37
CA MET A 1 23.72 -19.48 -17.40
C MET A 1 23.48 -18.60 -16.20
N SER A 2 23.42 -17.27 -16.40
CA SER A 2 23.22 -16.32 -15.31
C SER A 2 21.77 -16.39 -14.85
N THR A 3 21.54 -16.97 -13.68
CA THR A 3 20.28 -16.85 -12.95
C THR A 3 20.16 -15.42 -12.45
N VAL A 4 19.36 -14.62 -13.15
CA VAL A 4 18.89 -13.33 -12.65
C VAL A 4 17.93 -13.64 -11.52
N VAL A 5 18.43 -13.62 -10.28
CA VAL A 5 17.57 -13.62 -9.10
C VAL A 5 16.97 -12.22 -9.05
N LEU A 6 15.73 -12.09 -9.51
CA LEU A 6 14.97 -10.86 -9.43
C LEU A 6 14.51 -10.66 -7.97
N SER A 7 15.44 -10.45 -7.05
CA SER A 7 15.12 -9.89 -5.73
C SER A 7 14.86 -8.40 -5.93
N GLY A 8 13.63 -8.08 -6.38
CA GLY A 8 13.08 -6.75 -6.22
C GLY A 8 13.25 -6.33 -4.77
N CYS A 9 13.95 -5.22 -4.57
CA CYS A 9 14.18 -4.64 -3.27
C CYS A 9 12.87 -4.26 -2.60
N GLY A 10 12.67 -4.73 -1.36
CA GLY A 10 11.98 -3.99 -0.31
C GLY A 10 10.48 -4.24 -0.17
N ASN A 11 10.14 -4.91 0.93
CA ASN A 11 8.81 -4.99 1.56
C ASN A 11 7.77 -5.83 0.80
N GLU A 12 7.42 -6.96 1.40
CA GLU A 12 6.31 -7.81 0.97
C GLU A 12 4.97 -7.06 1.10
N ILE A 13 4.20 -6.98 0.01
CA ILE A 13 2.87 -6.38 0.03
C ILE A 13 1.96 -7.27 0.89
N PRO A 14 1.39 -6.77 2.00
CA PRO A 14 0.59 -7.58 2.90
C PRO A 14 -0.61 -8.22 2.19
N ASP A 15 -0.81 -9.54 2.35
CA ASP A 15 -1.99 -10.20 1.81
C ASP A 15 -3.19 -10.13 2.77
N LYS A 16 -4.35 -10.66 2.39
CA LYS A 16 -5.58 -10.60 3.20
C LYS A 16 -5.47 -11.29 4.58
N ASN A 17 -4.49 -12.16 4.78
CA ASN A 17 -4.23 -12.84 6.04
C ASN A 17 -3.28 -12.05 6.96
N ASP A 18 -2.59 -11.04 6.43
CA ASP A 18 -1.72 -10.13 7.19
C ASP A 18 -2.27 -8.70 7.08
N VAL A 19 -3.34 -8.43 7.81
CA VAL A 19 -4.01 -7.12 7.79
C VAL A 19 -3.16 -6.11 8.57
N LYS A 20 -2.73 -5.04 7.88
CA LYS A 20 -2.03 -3.91 8.48
C LYS A 20 -2.99 -2.76 8.77
N PRO A 21 -2.80 -2.03 9.89
CA PRO A 21 -3.61 -0.85 10.20
C PRO A 21 -3.30 0.33 9.27
N ILE A 22 -4.16 1.35 9.28
CA ILE A 22 -4.00 2.58 8.49
C ILE A 22 -2.66 3.26 8.78
N SER A 23 -2.28 3.40 10.06
CA SER A 23 -1.04 4.06 10.48
C SER A 23 0.22 3.41 9.88
N TRP A 24 0.19 2.09 9.70
CA TRP A 24 1.30 1.37 9.07
C TRP A 24 1.44 1.75 7.59
N TYR A 25 0.33 1.88 6.86
CA TYR A 25 0.37 2.35 5.46
C TYR A 25 0.77 3.83 5.34
N VAL A 26 0.55 4.65 6.36
CA VAL A 26 1.09 6.03 6.41
C VAL A 26 2.61 6.01 6.51
N GLU A 27 3.16 5.15 7.38
CA GLU A 27 4.61 4.97 7.57
C GLU A 27 5.31 4.24 6.40
N HIS A 28 4.56 3.51 5.59
CA HIS A 28 5.04 2.73 4.44
C HIS A 28 4.39 3.18 3.10
N PRO A 29 4.71 4.40 2.61
CA PRO A 29 4.06 4.99 1.44
C PRO A 29 4.31 4.22 0.13
N GLU A 30 5.45 3.55 -0.01
CA GLU A 30 5.75 2.68 -1.16
C GLU A 30 4.80 1.48 -1.21
N ILE A 31 4.61 0.80 -0.09
CA ILE A 31 3.71 -0.36 -0.01
C ILE A 31 2.25 0.09 -0.13
N ARG A 32 1.89 1.25 0.42
CA ARG A 32 0.55 1.83 0.26
C ARG A 32 0.20 2.01 -1.21
N LYS A 33 1.09 2.61 -2.01
CA LYS A 33 0.85 2.82 -3.45
C LYS A 33 0.69 1.50 -4.21
N GLU A 34 1.51 0.51 -3.90
CA GLU A 34 1.39 -0.81 -4.53
C GLU A 34 0.12 -1.55 -4.11
N MET A 35 -0.27 -1.45 -2.84
CA MET A 35 -1.54 -1.99 -2.34
C MET A 35 -2.72 -1.36 -3.08
N ILE A 36 -2.78 -0.02 -3.17
CA ILE A 36 -3.86 0.69 -3.89
C ILE A 36 -3.94 0.25 -5.35
N LYS A 37 -2.80 0.08 -6.02
CA LYS A 37 -2.76 -0.45 -7.39
C LYS A 37 -3.37 -1.86 -7.45
N LYS A 38 -2.95 -2.75 -6.55
CA LYS A 38 -3.49 -4.12 -6.43
C LYS A 38 -5.01 -4.13 -6.19
N CYS A 39 -5.51 -3.18 -5.40
CA CYS A 39 -6.93 -3.02 -5.13
C CYS A 39 -7.72 -2.58 -6.37
N ARG A 40 -7.15 -1.67 -7.17
CA ARG A 40 -7.76 -1.24 -8.44
C ARG A 40 -7.79 -2.37 -9.48
N ASP A 41 -6.77 -3.21 -9.50
CA ASP A 41 -6.67 -4.32 -10.45
C ASP A 41 -7.66 -5.46 -10.11
N ASN A 42 -8.20 -5.51 -8.88
CA ASN A 42 -9.18 -6.50 -8.43
C ASN A 42 -10.45 -5.84 -7.84
N PRO A 43 -11.25 -5.13 -8.66
CA PRO A 43 -12.44 -4.45 -8.18
C PRO A 43 -13.45 -5.46 -7.64
N GLY A 44 -13.81 -5.33 -6.36
CA GLY A 44 -14.78 -6.19 -5.67
C GLY A 44 -14.18 -7.20 -4.68
N GLU A 45 -12.85 -7.33 -4.61
CA GLU A 45 -12.23 -8.12 -3.54
C GLU A 45 -12.41 -7.41 -2.19
N LYS A 46 -13.05 -8.08 -1.24
CA LYS A 46 -13.16 -7.59 0.14
C LYS A 46 -11.85 -7.86 0.88
N ASN A 47 -10.89 -6.95 0.70
CA ASN A 47 -9.62 -6.99 1.41
C ASN A 47 -9.52 -5.80 2.39
N PRO A 48 -9.42 -6.04 3.71
CA PRO A 48 -9.22 -4.97 4.70
C PRO A 48 -7.99 -4.10 4.41
N ASN A 49 -6.93 -4.69 3.85
CA ASN A 49 -5.73 -3.95 3.45
C ASN A 49 -6.00 -2.93 2.34
N CYS A 50 -6.94 -3.21 1.44
CA CYS A 50 -7.35 -2.23 0.44
C CYS A 50 -8.03 -1.02 1.04
N THR A 51 -8.92 -1.26 2.01
CA THR A 51 -9.62 -0.19 2.70
C THR A 51 -8.64 0.66 3.50
N ASN A 52 -7.74 0.01 4.25
CA ASN A 52 -6.75 0.71 5.07
C ASN A 52 -5.72 1.50 4.25
N ALA A 53 -5.25 0.96 3.13
CA ALA A 53 -4.32 1.65 2.25
C ALA A 53 -4.97 2.88 1.58
N ILE A 54 -6.23 2.77 1.16
CA ILE A 54 -6.98 3.90 0.58
C ILE A 54 -7.22 4.99 1.65
N PHE A 55 -7.62 4.61 2.87
CA PHE A 55 -7.75 5.59 3.96
C PHE A 55 -6.41 6.25 4.29
N ALA A 56 -5.32 5.48 4.36
CA ALA A 56 -4.00 6.04 4.59
C ALA A 56 -3.57 7.00 3.47
N ASP A 57 -4.02 6.80 2.23
CA ASP A 57 -3.74 7.71 1.12
C ASP A 57 -4.50 9.03 1.27
N TYR A 58 -5.74 8.98 1.76
CA TYR A 58 -6.50 10.18 2.11
C TYR A 58 -5.93 10.91 3.33
N GLU A 59 -5.46 10.19 4.35
CA GLU A 59 -4.84 10.77 5.55
C GLU A 59 -3.45 11.39 5.23
N ASP A 60 -2.67 10.74 4.36
CA ASP A 60 -1.38 11.25 3.88
C ASP A 60 -1.56 12.40 2.87
N TYR A 61 -2.67 12.42 2.12
CA TYR A 61 -3.12 13.56 1.33
C TYR A 61 -3.58 14.71 2.25
N LYS A 62 -2.64 15.27 2.99
CA LYS A 62 -2.68 16.71 3.27
C LYS A 62 -2.59 17.37 1.91
N GLY A 63 -3.68 17.94 1.43
CA GLY A 63 -3.70 18.74 0.19
C GLY A 63 -2.62 19.84 0.21
N PRO A 64 -2.49 20.65 -0.85
CA PRO A 64 -1.41 21.63 -1.01
C PRO A 64 -1.28 22.75 0.06
N ASP A 65 -1.92 22.66 1.23
CA ASP A 65 -1.86 23.67 2.27
C ASP A 65 -1.84 23.05 3.69
N THR A 66 -0.66 22.88 4.27
CA THR A 66 -0.44 23.10 5.72
C THR A 66 1.04 23.41 6.01
N GLU A 67 1.58 24.37 5.25
CA GLU A 67 2.54 25.31 5.81
C GLU A 67 1.72 26.55 6.21
N LYS A 68 1.48 26.73 7.52
CA LYS A 68 1.17 28.03 8.10
C LYS A 68 1.80 28.14 9.47
#